data_AF-A0A948GFH1-F1
#
_entry.id   AF-A0A948GFH1-F1
#
_cell.length_a   1.000
_cell.length_b   1.000
_cell.length_c   1.000
_cell.angle_alpha   90.00
_cell.angle_beta   90.00
_cell.angle_gamma   90.00
#
_symmetry.space_group_name_H-M   'P 1'
#
loop_
_entity.id
_entity.type
_entity.pdbx_description
1 polymer ?
#
loop_
_entity_poly.entity_id
_entity_poly.type
_entity_poly.pdbx_seq_one_letter_code
_entity_poly.pdbx_strand_id
1 'polypeptide(L)'
;MKKFMIILIAVFAGVVSGCATGAVYTKMVPPDYSIQKKQPYILAVQTSGGKETNPAWVSQISSESFKEALVESINKSGAFSRIVIADHADYMLDVDIVDLAQPWWGGIDMTVTMTAEWKLTSMKDKVVVFQENITKPYKAAFGDALLAVERLRMANEGAARENIREGLKKLSELTLAAESKVDSAKQPSTGTSFVGGKPAASVLAKKTGDGLPLPVRAEETTAEPTVKPEPIPQNIQRSGYTLEYETMVSSLTKGAFDSALAQADMLYQKSQKTDGAKQNKYLALLERGKVALAARKFDQSIADLQEAEKRFLTIEGTISLTEGFGSILTDDTAMEYEAEMHEKLMISPYLIIAYLSTGDFNGAIVERNRTITKINQYIQEKPDERAYLENPFARYLTAIMYEMEDKKDDANIEYKKLKWDQEIVRIDSKKGKTTDLVILVDVGLAPQKTQVKWGPMPIPGVGVVGFAYAEYAPTPSEVATCNIYLDEESIGSAKLLYDLENTVITQYHKNKPALQAKIVARMTAKATTQFAAKMAAKEV
;
A
#
# COMPACT_ATOMS: atom_id res chain seq x y z
N MET A 1 -51.46 -30.36 10.92
CA MET A 1 -50.66 -29.16 10.58
C MET A 1 -49.65 -29.01 11.72
N LYS A 2 -48.32 -29.02 11.58
CA LYS A 2 -47.40 -28.69 10.50
C LYS A 2 -46.20 -29.67 10.55
N LYS A 3 -45.70 -30.10 9.39
CA LYS A 3 -44.43 -30.83 9.25
C LYS A 3 -43.28 -29.85 9.44
N PHE A 4 -42.33 -30.13 10.32
CA PHE A 4 -41.04 -29.42 10.36
C PHE A 4 -40.02 -30.28 9.60
N MET A 5 -39.57 -29.76 8.47
CA MET A 5 -38.57 -30.36 7.59
C MET A 5 -37.20 -29.90 8.08
N ILE A 6 -36.38 -30.83 8.57
CA ILE A 6 -34.98 -30.60 8.92
C ILE A 6 -34.20 -30.53 7.61
N ILE A 7 -33.71 -29.34 7.25
CA ILE A 7 -32.72 -29.16 6.18
C ILE A 7 -31.35 -29.19 6.84
N LEU A 8 -30.65 -30.32 6.69
CA LEU A 8 -29.25 -30.46 7.06
C LEU A 8 -28.41 -29.76 5.97
N ILE A 9 -28.00 -28.52 6.20
CA ILE A 9 -26.98 -27.87 5.37
C ILE A 9 -25.62 -28.31 5.92
N ALA A 10 -25.02 -29.32 5.27
CA ALA A 10 -23.64 -29.69 5.49
C ALA A 10 -22.74 -28.58 4.92
N VAL A 11 -22.33 -27.62 5.76
CA VAL A 11 -21.28 -26.67 5.42
C VAL A 11 -19.95 -27.40 5.56
N PHE A 12 -19.43 -27.83 4.42
CA PHE A 12 -18.10 -28.41 4.28
C PHE A 12 -17.07 -27.30 4.57
N ALA A 13 -16.51 -27.29 5.78
CA ALA A 13 -15.44 -26.39 6.18
C ALA A 13 -14.12 -26.84 5.52
N GLY A 14 -13.92 -26.43 4.26
CA GLY A 14 -12.62 -26.51 3.59
C GLY A 14 -11.68 -25.47 4.19
N VAL A 15 -10.61 -25.94 4.84
CA VAL A 15 -9.50 -25.11 5.32
C VAL A 15 -8.78 -24.54 4.09
N VAL A 16 -8.93 -23.23 3.83
CA VAL A 16 -8.19 -22.54 2.76
C VAL A 16 -7.16 -21.62 3.41
N SER A 17 -5.94 -22.12 3.53
CA SER A 17 -4.75 -21.34 3.85
C SER A 17 -4.33 -20.52 2.62
N GLY A 18 -4.69 -19.24 2.56
CA GLY A 18 -4.33 -18.34 1.47
C GLY A 18 -3.02 -17.60 1.72
N CYS A 19 -1.87 -18.23 1.46
CA CYS A 19 -0.62 -17.50 1.22
C CYS A 19 -0.68 -16.86 -0.19
N ALA A 20 -0.05 -15.70 -0.38
CA ALA A 20 0.06 -15.12 -1.71
C ALA A 20 1.01 -15.97 -2.56
N THR A 21 0.47 -16.78 -3.47
CA THR A 21 1.28 -17.52 -4.45
C THR A 21 1.55 -16.64 -5.67
N GLY A 22 2.71 -16.83 -6.30
CA GLY A 22 3.03 -16.15 -7.56
C GLY A 22 2.15 -16.60 -8.71
N ALA A 23 2.21 -15.87 -9.82
CA ALA A 23 1.55 -16.27 -11.05
C ALA A 23 2.03 -17.67 -11.49
N VAL A 24 1.10 -18.55 -11.87
CA VAL A 24 1.39 -19.90 -12.31
C VAL A 24 1.55 -19.91 -13.83
N TYR A 25 2.72 -20.33 -14.33
CA TYR A 25 3.04 -20.23 -15.76
C TYR A 25 2.02 -20.91 -16.69
N THR A 26 1.51 -22.08 -16.30
CA THR A 26 0.50 -22.81 -17.09
C THR A 26 -0.81 -22.03 -17.28
N LYS A 27 -1.12 -21.09 -16.38
CA LYS A 27 -2.29 -20.20 -16.48
C LYS A 27 -2.02 -18.95 -17.33
N MET A 28 -0.76 -18.67 -17.63
CA MET A 28 -0.35 -17.61 -18.55
C MET A 28 -0.34 -18.07 -20.01
N VAL A 29 -0.45 -19.37 -20.28
CA VAL A 29 -0.46 -19.92 -21.65
C VAL A 29 -1.84 -19.69 -22.31
N PRO A 30 -1.92 -19.07 -23.50
CA PRO A 30 -3.19 -18.91 -24.21
C PRO A 30 -3.79 -20.28 -24.58
N PRO A 31 -5.11 -20.49 -24.41
CA PRO A 31 -5.77 -21.72 -24.83
C PRO A 31 -5.90 -21.83 -26.37
N ASP A 32 -5.79 -20.70 -27.06
CA ASP A 32 -6.02 -20.56 -28.49
C ASP A 32 -5.08 -19.51 -29.10
N TYR A 33 -4.80 -19.65 -30.41
CA TYR A 33 -3.86 -18.80 -31.13
C TYR A 33 -4.40 -18.41 -32.51
N SER A 34 -4.09 -17.19 -32.94
CA SER A 34 -4.37 -16.69 -34.30
C SER A 34 -3.07 -16.56 -35.09
N ILE A 35 -2.50 -17.69 -35.51
CA ILE A 35 -1.22 -17.73 -36.25
C ILE A 35 -1.50 -17.57 -37.74
N GLN A 36 -1.03 -16.47 -38.33
CA GLN A 36 -1.22 -16.20 -39.77
C GLN A 36 -0.23 -16.99 -40.63
N LYS A 37 1.05 -16.98 -40.25
CA LYS A 37 2.13 -17.69 -40.96
C LYS A 37 3.01 -18.42 -39.97
N LYS A 38 3.29 -19.70 -40.26
CA LYS A 38 4.31 -20.47 -39.56
C LYS A 38 5.69 -20.05 -40.05
N GLN A 39 6.54 -19.62 -39.13
CA GLN A 39 7.91 -19.27 -39.41
C GLN A 39 8.77 -20.54 -39.39
N PRO A 40 9.49 -20.89 -40.47
CA PRO A 40 10.30 -22.10 -40.52
C PRO A 40 11.59 -22.02 -39.69
N TYR A 41 11.84 -20.89 -39.01
CA TYR A 41 13.09 -20.59 -38.32
C TYR A 41 13.12 -21.12 -36.89
N ILE A 42 14.35 -21.31 -36.42
CA ILE A 42 14.69 -21.74 -35.06
C ILE A 42 14.81 -20.50 -34.17
N LEU A 43 14.12 -20.52 -33.02
CA LEU A 43 14.04 -19.39 -32.11
C LEU A 43 14.77 -19.67 -30.79
N ALA A 44 15.53 -18.71 -30.28
CA ALA A 44 15.94 -18.66 -28.88
C ALA A 44 15.10 -17.61 -28.14
N VAL A 45 14.79 -17.86 -26.87
CA VAL A 45 13.90 -17.02 -26.06
C VAL A 45 14.57 -16.60 -24.77
N GLN A 46 14.55 -15.31 -24.48
CA GLN A 46 14.96 -14.71 -23.22
C GLN A 46 13.87 -13.78 -22.70
N THR A 47 13.77 -13.68 -21.38
CA THR A 47 12.83 -12.81 -20.69
C THR A 47 13.52 -12.09 -19.53
N SER A 48 13.10 -10.86 -19.28
CA SER A 48 13.62 -10.03 -18.18
C SER A 48 12.53 -9.11 -17.61
N GLY A 49 12.87 -8.29 -16.62
CA GLY A 49 11.96 -7.28 -16.05
C GLY A 49 10.94 -7.80 -15.04
N GLY A 50 10.74 -9.12 -14.96
CA GLY A 50 9.86 -9.75 -13.98
C GLY A 50 10.36 -9.68 -12.54
N LYS A 51 9.43 -9.76 -11.58
CA LYS A 51 9.70 -9.70 -10.13
C LYS A 51 9.24 -10.99 -9.45
N GLU A 52 10.03 -11.48 -8.50
CA GLU A 52 9.63 -12.64 -7.70
C GLU A 52 8.45 -12.30 -6.78
N THR A 53 7.56 -13.28 -6.61
CA THR A 53 6.46 -13.13 -5.65
C THR A 53 6.96 -13.46 -4.25
N ASN A 54 6.79 -12.53 -3.32
CA ASN A 54 7.07 -12.78 -1.91
C ASN A 54 5.80 -13.32 -1.20
N PRO A 55 5.86 -14.48 -0.50
CA PRO A 55 4.71 -15.13 0.14
C PRO A 55 3.89 -14.24 1.10
N ALA A 56 4.50 -13.17 1.63
CA ALA A 56 3.87 -12.19 2.51
C ALA A 56 3.34 -10.92 1.79
N TRP A 57 3.33 -10.88 0.45
CA TRP A 57 3.12 -9.67 -0.37
C TRP A 57 2.10 -9.85 -1.51
N VAL A 58 2.20 -9.01 -2.56
CA VAL A 58 1.35 -8.99 -3.75
C VAL A 58 1.88 -9.97 -4.79
N SER A 59 1.00 -10.78 -5.40
CA SER A 59 1.38 -11.68 -6.49
C SER A 59 2.08 -10.90 -7.63
N GLN A 60 3.19 -11.43 -8.13
CA GLN A 60 4.00 -10.86 -9.23
C GLN A 60 4.22 -11.93 -10.31
N ILE A 61 4.81 -11.51 -11.43
CA ILE A 61 5.24 -12.39 -12.52
C ILE A 61 6.76 -12.37 -12.57
N SER A 62 7.40 -13.51 -12.28
CA SER A 62 8.86 -13.62 -12.42
C SER A 62 9.28 -13.79 -13.87
N SER A 63 10.50 -13.36 -14.21
CA SER A 63 11.05 -13.55 -15.55
C SER A 63 11.07 -15.04 -15.95
N GLU A 64 11.38 -15.93 -15.01
CA GLU A 64 11.44 -17.37 -15.25
C GLU A 64 10.05 -17.97 -15.54
N SER A 65 9.04 -17.67 -14.71
CA SER A 65 7.68 -18.16 -14.95
C SER A 65 7.09 -17.61 -16.25
N PHE A 66 7.39 -16.36 -16.60
CA PHE A 66 6.99 -15.78 -17.88
C PHE A 66 7.69 -16.45 -19.06
N LYS A 67 8.98 -16.81 -18.91
CA LYS A 67 9.75 -17.58 -19.91
C LYS A 67 9.12 -18.93 -20.19
N GLU A 68 8.78 -19.68 -19.15
CA GLU A 68 8.15 -21.00 -19.26
C GLU A 68 6.83 -20.91 -20.02
N ALA A 69 5.98 -19.93 -19.66
CA ALA A 69 4.72 -19.68 -20.34
C ALA A 69 4.90 -19.30 -21.83
N LEU A 70 5.88 -18.45 -22.13
CA LEU A 70 6.19 -18.02 -23.49
C LEU A 70 6.71 -19.18 -24.35
N VAL A 71 7.66 -19.97 -23.84
CA VAL A 71 8.20 -21.15 -24.51
C VAL A 71 7.11 -22.19 -24.78
N GLU A 72 6.25 -22.47 -23.79
CA GLU A 72 5.12 -23.38 -23.98
C GLU A 72 4.14 -22.84 -25.02
N SER A 73 3.86 -21.54 -25.01
CA SER A 73 2.95 -20.90 -25.97
C SER A 73 3.49 -20.91 -27.41
N ILE A 74 4.79 -20.70 -27.61
CA ILE A 74 5.42 -20.82 -28.93
C ILE A 74 5.33 -22.26 -29.44
N ASN A 75 5.61 -23.24 -28.59
CA ASN A 75 5.51 -24.66 -28.95
C ASN A 75 4.07 -25.07 -29.31
N LYS A 76 3.08 -24.65 -28.51
CA LYS A 76 1.66 -24.97 -28.74
C LYS A 76 1.07 -24.26 -29.96
N SER A 77 1.48 -23.01 -30.20
CA SER A 77 1.00 -22.23 -31.34
C SER A 77 1.56 -22.73 -32.68
N GLY A 78 2.75 -23.34 -32.67
CA GLY A 78 3.47 -23.72 -33.87
C GLY A 78 3.88 -22.51 -34.73
N ALA A 79 3.99 -21.33 -34.12
CA ALA A 79 4.41 -20.10 -34.79
C ALA A 79 5.85 -20.18 -35.33
N PHE A 80 6.70 -20.99 -34.70
CA PHE A 80 8.09 -21.25 -35.09
C PHE A 80 8.36 -22.76 -35.16
N SER A 81 9.39 -23.18 -35.91
CA SER A 81 9.66 -24.60 -36.17
C SER A 81 10.24 -25.35 -34.98
N ARG A 82 11.14 -24.70 -34.22
CA ARG A 82 11.76 -25.26 -33.01
C ARG A 82 12.34 -24.16 -32.12
N ILE A 83 12.41 -24.41 -30.81
CA ILE A 83 13.11 -23.57 -29.82
C ILE A 83 14.43 -24.23 -29.42
N VAL A 84 15.53 -23.48 -29.33
CA VAL A 84 16.87 -23.98 -28.95
C VAL A 84 17.61 -23.01 -28.02
N ILE A 85 18.78 -23.44 -27.51
CA ILE A 85 19.75 -22.60 -26.80
C ILE A 85 20.41 -21.62 -27.81
N ALA A 86 20.70 -20.40 -27.37
CA ALA A 86 21.10 -19.24 -28.18
C ALA A 86 22.10 -19.51 -29.32
N ASP A 87 23.09 -20.39 -29.12
CA ASP A 87 24.20 -20.62 -30.05
C ASP A 87 23.81 -21.27 -31.39
N HIS A 88 22.57 -21.76 -31.52
CA HIS A 88 22.08 -22.42 -32.75
C HIS A 88 20.74 -21.86 -33.26
N ALA A 89 20.33 -20.67 -32.80
CA ALA A 89 19.08 -20.05 -33.21
C ALA A 89 19.27 -19.11 -34.41
N ASP A 90 18.28 -19.08 -35.32
CA ASP A 90 18.22 -18.12 -36.43
C ASP A 90 17.85 -16.72 -35.91
N TYR A 91 16.96 -16.69 -34.90
CA TYR A 91 16.49 -15.47 -34.26
C TYR A 91 16.54 -15.57 -32.73
N MET A 92 16.84 -14.44 -32.08
CA MET A 92 16.67 -14.26 -30.63
C MET A 92 15.43 -13.41 -30.37
N LEU A 93 14.52 -13.92 -29.56
CA LEU A 93 13.38 -13.19 -29.02
C LEU A 93 13.68 -12.79 -27.57
N ASP A 94 13.86 -11.49 -27.35
CA ASP A 94 13.90 -10.89 -26.01
C ASP A 94 12.51 -10.32 -25.70
N VAL A 95 11.94 -10.71 -24.56
CA VAL A 95 10.69 -10.09 -24.05
C VAL A 95 10.92 -9.55 -22.64
N ASP A 96 10.92 -8.23 -22.52
CA ASP A 96 11.15 -7.53 -21.25
C ASP A 96 9.84 -7.04 -20.66
N ILE A 97 9.55 -7.40 -19.40
CA ILE A 97 8.38 -6.87 -18.68
C ILE A 97 8.71 -5.43 -18.25
N VAL A 98 8.21 -4.47 -19.02
CA VAL A 98 8.45 -3.04 -18.80
C VAL A 98 7.60 -2.51 -17.64
N ASP A 99 6.34 -2.91 -17.60
CA ASP A 99 5.41 -2.50 -16.54
C ASP A 99 4.34 -3.56 -16.28
N LEU A 100 3.96 -3.67 -15.01
CA LEU A 100 2.85 -4.50 -14.55
C LEU A 100 1.98 -3.62 -13.66
N ALA A 101 1.12 -2.81 -14.30
CA ALA A 101 0.19 -1.93 -13.63
C ALA A 101 -0.92 -2.76 -12.98
N GLN A 102 -0.72 -3.04 -11.70
CA GLN A 102 -1.69 -3.73 -10.85
C GLN A 102 -2.66 -2.73 -10.24
N PRO A 103 -3.91 -3.14 -9.98
CA PRO A 103 -4.83 -2.32 -9.24
C PRO A 103 -4.31 -2.22 -7.81
N TRP A 104 -3.86 -1.03 -7.47
CA TRP A 104 -3.39 -0.59 -6.16
C TRP A 104 -4.38 -0.81 -4.99
N TRP A 105 -5.64 -1.20 -5.24
CA TRP A 105 -6.58 -1.67 -4.22
C TRP A 105 -7.54 -2.75 -4.75
N GLY A 106 -7.98 -3.64 -3.85
CA GLY A 106 -8.82 -4.79 -4.17
C GLY A 106 -10.28 -4.44 -4.44
N GLY A 107 -10.57 -3.98 -5.66
CA GLY A 107 -11.94 -3.85 -6.17
C GLY A 107 -12.70 -5.19 -6.19
N ILE A 108 -14.03 -5.10 -6.38
CA ILE A 108 -14.91 -6.27 -6.55
C ILE A 108 -14.40 -7.13 -7.71
N ASP A 109 -14.02 -6.48 -8.82
CA ASP A 109 -13.23 -7.06 -9.91
C ASP A 109 -11.81 -6.46 -9.91
N MET A 110 -10.83 -7.20 -10.43
CA MET A 110 -9.43 -6.79 -10.48
C MET A 110 -8.90 -6.76 -11.91
N THR A 111 -8.44 -5.59 -12.34
CA THR A 111 -7.84 -5.41 -13.67
C THR A 111 -6.34 -5.15 -13.54
N VAL A 112 -5.53 -6.02 -14.13
CA VAL A 112 -4.07 -5.82 -14.27
C VAL A 112 -3.78 -5.47 -15.72
N THR A 113 -2.90 -4.51 -15.95
CA THR A 113 -2.41 -4.15 -17.29
C THR A 113 -0.92 -4.44 -17.38
N MET A 114 -0.55 -5.33 -18.29
CA MET A 114 0.84 -5.69 -18.52
C MET A 114 1.37 -5.03 -19.79
N THR A 115 2.51 -4.36 -19.68
CA THR A 115 3.30 -3.86 -20.80
C THR A 115 4.60 -4.64 -20.89
N ALA A 116 4.85 -5.23 -22.05
CA ALA A 116 6.10 -5.91 -22.34
C ALA A 116 6.69 -5.43 -23.67
N GLU A 117 8.00 -5.20 -23.69
CA GLU A 117 8.74 -4.92 -24.92
C GLU A 117 9.12 -6.24 -25.57
N TRP A 118 8.70 -6.44 -26.82
CA TRP A 118 9.04 -7.61 -27.62
C TRP A 118 10.06 -7.22 -28.66
N LYS A 119 11.23 -7.88 -28.67
CA LYS A 119 12.32 -7.59 -29.60
C LYS A 119 12.83 -8.88 -30.26
N LEU A 120 12.72 -8.96 -31.58
CA LEU A 120 13.25 -10.06 -32.38
C LEU A 120 14.51 -9.62 -33.13
N THR A 121 15.61 -10.35 -32.94
CA THR A 121 16.91 -10.05 -33.54
C THR A 121 17.36 -11.19 -34.45
N SER A 122 17.74 -10.90 -35.70
CA SER A 122 18.42 -11.84 -36.59
C SER A 122 19.81 -12.16 -36.02
N MET A 123 20.10 -13.43 -35.74
CA MET A 123 21.41 -13.83 -35.18
C MET A 123 22.52 -13.77 -36.23
N LYS A 124 22.16 -13.93 -37.51
CA LYS A 124 23.07 -13.86 -38.65
C LYS A 124 23.55 -12.43 -38.91
N ASP A 125 22.60 -11.50 -38.97
CA ASP A 125 22.87 -10.11 -39.36
C ASP A 125 23.07 -9.20 -38.14
N LYS A 126 22.71 -9.68 -36.95
CA LYS A 126 22.66 -8.92 -35.69
C LYS A 126 21.77 -7.67 -35.76
N VAL A 127 20.71 -7.74 -36.58
CA VAL A 127 19.75 -6.66 -36.80
C VAL A 127 18.44 -6.97 -36.09
N VAL A 128 17.90 -5.97 -35.39
CA VAL A 128 16.55 -6.02 -34.82
C VAL A 128 15.54 -5.94 -35.96
N VAL A 129 14.77 -7.01 -36.16
CA VAL A 129 13.78 -7.13 -37.25
C VAL A 129 12.35 -6.85 -36.77
N PHE A 130 12.13 -6.81 -35.45
CA PHE A 130 10.87 -6.43 -34.83
C PHE A 130 11.15 -5.87 -33.43
N GLN A 131 10.52 -4.75 -33.07
CA GLN A 131 10.54 -4.19 -31.73
C GLN A 131 9.22 -3.46 -31.48
N GLU A 132 8.45 -3.87 -30.46
CA GLU A 132 7.19 -3.22 -30.11
C GLU A 132 6.86 -3.38 -28.63
N ASN A 133 6.29 -2.33 -28.03
CA ASN A 133 5.67 -2.41 -26.71
C ASN A 133 4.23 -2.90 -26.84
N ILE A 134 3.95 -4.06 -26.27
CA ILE A 134 2.61 -4.63 -26.23
C ILE A 134 2.03 -4.39 -24.84
N THR A 135 0.93 -3.64 -24.77
CA THR A 135 0.17 -3.37 -23.54
C THR A 135 -1.18 -4.07 -23.59
N LYS A 136 -1.46 -4.97 -22.65
CA LYS A 136 -2.72 -5.71 -22.59
C LYS A 136 -3.31 -5.74 -21.16
N PRO A 137 -4.58 -5.32 -20.99
CA PRO A 137 -5.28 -5.49 -19.73
C PRO A 137 -5.97 -6.85 -19.65
N TYR A 138 -6.15 -7.34 -18.43
CA TYR A 138 -7.06 -8.44 -18.14
C TYR A 138 -7.78 -8.19 -16.82
N LYS A 139 -9.07 -8.51 -16.81
CA LYS A 139 -9.97 -8.31 -15.66
C LYS A 139 -10.42 -9.66 -15.10
N ALA A 140 -10.04 -9.97 -13.88
CA ALA A 140 -10.59 -11.07 -13.09
C ALA A 140 -11.85 -10.60 -12.34
N ALA A 141 -12.96 -11.30 -12.51
CA ALA A 141 -14.23 -10.94 -11.91
C ALA A 141 -14.36 -11.48 -10.47
N PHE A 142 -15.26 -10.88 -9.68
CA PHE A 142 -15.57 -11.38 -8.33
C PHE A 142 -15.97 -12.86 -8.30
N GLY A 143 -16.72 -13.32 -9.31
CA GLY A 143 -17.16 -14.70 -9.42
C GLY A 143 -16.05 -15.72 -9.69
N ASP A 144 -14.86 -15.26 -10.10
CA ASP A 144 -13.73 -16.14 -10.44
C ASP A 144 -12.95 -16.60 -9.21
N ALA A 145 -12.88 -15.78 -8.16
CA ALA A 145 -12.30 -16.14 -6.87
C ALA A 145 -12.82 -15.25 -5.74
N LEU A 146 -13.12 -15.84 -4.58
CA LEU A 146 -13.64 -15.11 -3.41
C LEU A 146 -12.56 -14.27 -2.71
N LEU A 147 -11.30 -14.76 -2.72
CA LEU A 147 -10.15 -14.11 -2.09
C LEU A 147 -9.51 -13.07 -3.02
N ALA A 148 -9.30 -11.85 -2.52
CA ALA A 148 -8.71 -10.75 -3.30
C ALA A 148 -7.29 -11.06 -3.81
N VAL A 149 -6.45 -11.71 -3.01
CA VAL A 149 -5.09 -12.09 -3.40
C VAL A 149 -5.10 -13.10 -4.56
N GLU A 150 -6.07 -14.01 -4.56
CA GLU A 150 -6.25 -14.99 -5.62
C GLU A 150 -6.75 -14.32 -6.91
N ARG A 151 -7.71 -13.40 -6.81
CA ARG A 151 -8.17 -12.61 -7.97
C ARG A 151 -7.02 -11.80 -8.59
N LEU A 152 -6.12 -11.27 -7.79
CA LEU A 152 -4.99 -10.49 -8.30
C LEU A 152 -3.99 -11.37 -9.04
N ARG A 153 -3.68 -12.55 -8.49
CA ARG A 153 -2.88 -13.57 -9.19
C ARG A 153 -3.52 -13.95 -10.52
N MET A 154 -4.83 -14.22 -10.55
CA MET A 154 -5.56 -14.52 -11.79
C MET A 154 -5.52 -13.36 -12.79
N ALA A 155 -5.58 -12.12 -12.30
CA ALA A 155 -5.49 -10.93 -13.12
C ALA A 155 -4.10 -10.78 -13.76
N ASN A 156 -3.02 -11.01 -13.00
CA ASN A 156 -1.65 -11.07 -13.51
C ASN A 156 -1.51 -12.16 -14.58
N GLU A 157 -1.98 -13.37 -14.28
CA GLU A 157 -1.90 -14.51 -15.19
C GLU A 157 -2.63 -14.23 -16.51
N GLY A 158 -3.80 -13.59 -16.43
CA GLY A 158 -4.56 -13.20 -17.60
C GLY A 158 -3.92 -12.08 -18.41
N ALA A 159 -3.34 -11.07 -17.77
CA ALA A 159 -2.69 -9.97 -18.48
C ALA A 159 -1.48 -10.48 -19.28
N ALA A 160 -0.67 -11.36 -18.67
CA ALA A 160 0.43 -12.03 -19.37
C ALA A 160 -0.06 -12.91 -20.52
N ARG A 161 -1.14 -13.66 -20.32
CA ARG A 161 -1.75 -14.49 -21.37
C ARG A 161 -2.20 -13.68 -22.58
N GLU A 162 -2.88 -12.56 -22.35
CA GLU A 162 -3.31 -11.66 -23.43
C GLU A 162 -2.10 -11.02 -24.13
N ASN A 163 -1.05 -10.66 -23.39
CA ASN A 163 0.18 -10.12 -23.94
C ASN A 163 0.90 -11.12 -24.86
N ILE A 164 1.08 -12.37 -24.40
CA ILE A 164 1.67 -13.46 -25.18
C ILE A 164 0.86 -13.74 -26.44
N ARG A 165 -0.48 -13.80 -26.34
CA ARG A 165 -1.35 -14.04 -27.50
C ARG A 165 -1.12 -12.99 -28.59
N GLU A 166 -1.09 -11.71 -28.21
CA GLU A 166 -0.86 -10.62 -29.16
C GLU A 166 0.56 -10.65 -29.75
N GLY A 167 1.58 -10.90 -28.92
CA GLY A 167 2.96 -11.02 -29.38
C GLY A 167 3.15 -12.10 -30.42
N LEU A 168 2.62 -13.31 -30.18
CA LEU A 168 2.71 -14.42 -31.14
C LEU A 168 1.95 -14.16 -32.42
N LYS A 169 0.78 -13.52 -32.34
CA LYS A 169 0.02 -13.08 -33.51
C LYS A 169 0.89 -12.14 -34.37
N LYS A 170 1.46 -11.09 -33.78
CA LYS A 170 2.32 -10.12 -34.47
C LYS A 170 3.57 -10.77 -35.07
N LEU A 171 4.24 -11.65 -34.34
CA LEU A 171 5.40 -12.39 -34.87
C LEU A 171 5.03 -13.29 -36.06
N SER A 172 3.83 -13.87 -36.05
CA SER A 172 3.33 -14.69 -37.16
C SER A 172 2.97 -13.88 -38.41
N GLU A 173 2.83 -12.56 -38.29
CA GLU A 173 2.53 -11.65 -39.41
C GLU A 173 3.81 -11.17 -40.12
N LEU A 174 4.98 -11.39 -39.50
CA LEU A 174 6.26 -10.93 -40.05
C LEU A 174 6.66 -11.67 -41.32
N THR A 175 7.22 -10.92 -42.26
CA THR A 175 7.93 -11.47 -43.42
C THR A 175 9.43 -11.53 -43.12
N LEU A 176 9.86 -12.65 -42.53
CA LEU A 176 11.26 -12.93 -42.22
C LEU A 176 11.97 -13.52 -43.45
N ALA A 177 13.21 -13.11 -43.70
CA ALA A 177 13.97 -13.46 -44.90
C ALA A 177 14.31 -14.96 -44.96
N ALA A 178 13.96 -15.62 -46.07
CA ALA A 178 14.18 -17.05 -46.31
C ALA A 178 15.66 -17.38 -46.52
N GLU A 179 16.17 -18.41 -45.85
CA GLU A 179 17.46 -18.99 -46.22
C GLU A 179 17.34 -19.83 -47.49
N SER A 180 18.27 -19.56 -48.41
CA SER A 180 18.58 -20.34 -49.60
C SER A 180 18.97 -21.78 -49.23
N LYS A 181 18.24 -22.76 -49.76
CA LYS A 181 18.69 -24.15 -49.83
C LYS A 181 19.98 -24.26 -50.64
N VAL A 182 21.08 -24.74 -50.04
CA VAL A 182 22.11 -25.54 -50.75
C VAL A 182 22.73 -26.58 -49.80
N ASP A 183 22.36 -27.83 -50.09
CA ASP A 183 23.06 -29.11 -50.04
C ASP A 183 23.87 -29.62 -48.82
N SER A 184 23.32 -30.71 -48.29
CA SER A 184 24.01 -31.93 -47.88
C SER A 184 25.05 -32.42 -48.89
N ALA A 185 26.33 -32.48 -48.50
CA ALA A 185 27.25 -33.62 -48.71
C ALA A 185 28.71 -33.22 -48.45
N LYS A 186 29.32 -33.80 -47.40
CA LYS A 186 30.64 -34.47 -47.36
C LYS A 186 31.29 -34.38 -45.98
N GLN A 187 31.47 -35.53 -45.36
CA GLN A 187 32.67 -35.81 -44.56
C GLN A 187 33.91 -35.78 -45.48
N PRO A 188 35.08 -35.37 -44.96
CA PRO A 188 35.99 -36.41 -44.44
C PRO A 188 36.75 -36.04 -43.15
N SER A 189 37.22 -37.14 -42.54
CA SER A 189 38.20 -37.32 -41.46
C SER A 189 39.50 -36.50 -41.56
N THR A 190 40.10 -36.12 -40.42
CA THR A 190 41.35 -36.69 -39.82
C THR A 190 42.04 -35.69 -38.86
N GLY A 191 42.47 -36.16 -37.69
CA GLY A 191 43.86 -36.01 -37.21
C GLY A 191 44.33 -34.76 -36.44
N THR A 192 44.58 -34.97 -35.14
CA THR A 192 45.83 -34.62 -34.41
C THR A 192 45.97 -33.27 -33.66
N SER A 193 45.83 -33.37 -32.32
CA SER A 193 46.70 -32.91 -31.21
C SER A 193 47.33 -31.50 -31.16
N PHE A 194 47.11 -30.75 -30.06
CA PHE A 194 48.05 -30.57 -28.91
C PHE A 194 47.57 -29.48 -27.90
N VAL A 195 47.61 -29.84 -26.61
CA VAL A 195 48.03 -29.08 -25.39
C VAL A 195 47.38 -27.73 -24.98
N GLY A 196 46.76 -27.77 -23.78
CA GLY A 196 47.26 -27.08 -22.58
C GLY A 196 46.83 -25.64 -22.30
N GLY A 197 45.93 -25.46 -21.32
CA GLY A 197 45.70 -24.18 -20.65
C GLY A 197 44.61 -24.25 -19.58
N LYS A 198 45.01 -24.25 -18.30
CA LYS A 198 44.13 -24.10 -17.12
C LYS A 198 43.36 -22.76 -17.17
N PRO A 199 42.16 -22.68 -16.57
CA PRO A 199 41.72 -21.47 -15.89
C PRO A 199 41.88 -21.59 -14.37
N ALA A 200 42.31 -20.48 -13.79
CA ALA A 200 42.59 -20.31 -12.37
C ALA A 200 41.30 -20.27 -11.53
N ALA A 201 41.33 -20.97 -10.40
CA ALA A 201 40.40 -20.80 -9.30
C ALA A 201 40.76 -19.53 -8.53
N SER A 202 39.79 -18.62 -8.36
CA SER A 202 39.88 -17.48 -7.45
C SER A 202 39.16 -17.82 -6.14
N VAL A 203 39.93 -17.68 -5.07
CA VAL A 203 39.63 -18.03 -3.69
C VAL A 203 38.79 -16.92 -3.04
N LEU A 204 37.60 -17.26 -2.54
CA LEU A 204 36.85 -16.41 -1.61
C LEU A 204 37.19 -16.84 -0.18
N ALA A 205 38.10 -16.08 0.44
CA ALA A 205 38.47 -16.22 1.84
C ALA A 205 37.40 -15.61 2.75
N LYS A 206 36.98 -16.40 3.74
CA LYS A 206 36.32 -15.99 4.99
C LYS A 206 37.07 -14.81 5.64
N LYS A 207 36.35 -13.77 6.04
CA LYS A 207 36.77 -12.86 7.11
C LYS A 207 35.72 -12.83 8.21
N THR A 208 36.15 -13.25 9.39
CA THR A 208 35.48 -13.16 10.68
C THR A 208 35.57 -11.74 11.27
N GLY A 209 34.61 -11.50 12.17
CA GLY A 209 34.38 -10.40 13.10
C GLY A 209 35.42 -9.30 13.30
N ASP A 210 34.91 -8.07 13.35
CA ASP A 210 35.22 -7.10 14.40
C ASP A 210 33.98 -6.24 14.67
N GLY A 211 33.76 -5.97 15.96
CA GLY A 211 32.55 -5.32 16.48
C GLY A 211 32.39 -3.87 16.05
N LEU A 212 31.14 -3.47 15.83
CA LEU A 212 30.76 -2.07 15.70
C LEU A 212 30.88 -1.37 17.07
N PRO A 213 31.53 -0.20 17.15
CA PRO A 213 31.70 0.53 18.40
C PRO A 213 30.37 1.13 18.88
N LEU A 214 30.22 1.17 20.21
CA LEU A 214 29.16 1.85 20.95
C LEU A 214 29.09 3.34 20.57
N PRO A 215 27.89 3.97 20.55
CA PRO A 215 27.78 5.38 20.25
C PRO A 215 28.42 6.23 21.34
N VAL A 216 29.29 7.13 20.90
CA VAL A 216 30.01 8.13 21.69
C VAL A 216 29.02 9.14 22.26
N ARG A 217 29.28 9.50 23.51
CA ARG A 217 28.66 10.54 24.33
C ARG A 217 28.48 11.84 23.53
N ALA A 218 27.27 12.40 23.58
CA ALA A 218 26.90 13.66 22.92
C ALA A 218 27.88 14.79 23.26
N GLU A 219 28.52 15.35 22.24
CA GLU A 219 29.14 16.67 22.31
C GLU A 219 28.06 17.74 22.07
N GLU A 220 28.06 18.72 22.96
CA GLU A 220 27.13 19.85 22.99
C GLU A 220 27.26 20.69 21.72
N THR A 221 26.23 20.65 20.86
CA THR A 221 26.08 21.61 19.77
C THR A 221 25.65 22.96 20.32
N THR A 222 26.50 23.96 20.07
CA THR A 222 26.28 25.39 20.34
C THR A 222 24.92 25.87 19.83
N ALA A 223 24.16 26.49 20.73
CA ALA A 223 22.80 26.97 20.51
C ALA A 223 22.68 27.99 19.37
N GLU A 224 21.72 27.77 18.48
CA GLU A 224 21.15 28.79 17.60
C GLU A 224 20.44 29.88 18.43
N PRO A 225 20.39 31.14 17.95
CA PRO A 225 19.80 32.24 18.71
C PRO A 225 18.31 31.99 18.96
N THR A 226 17.97 31.81 20.24
CA THR A 226 16.60 31.65 20.72
C THR A 226 15.77 32.88 20.40
N VAL A 227 14.92 32.79 19.38
CA VAL A 227 13.76 33.69 19.25
C VAL A 227 12.82 33.33 20.38
N LYS A 228 12.62 34.26 21.34
CA LYS A 228 11.66 34.06 22.42
C LYS A 228 10.28 33.79 21.80
N PRO A 229 9.57 32.71 22.17
CA PRO A 229 8.22 32.49 21.69
C PRO A 229 7.34 33.66 22.14
N GLU A 230 6.64 34.27 21.20
CA GLU A 230 5.62 35.28 21.50
C GLU A 230 4.55 34.64 22.41
N PRO A 231 4.10 35.35 23.48
CA PRO A 231 3.07 34.83 24.35
C PRO A 231 1.79 34.60 23.56
N ILE A 232 1.25 33.39 23.73
CA ILE A 232 0.03 32.90 23.10
C ILE A 232 -1.13 33.87 23.47
N PRO A 233 -1.84 34.47 22.49
CA PRO A 233 -3.01 35.29 22.78
C PRO A 233 -4.05 34.46 23.54
N GLN A 234 -4.51 34.93 24.69
CA GLN A 234 -5.39 34.18 25.61
C GLN A 234 -6.83 33.93 25.09
N ASN A 235 -7.09 34.18 23.80
CA ASN A 235 -8.43 34.03 23.21
C ASN A 235 -8.36 33.26 21.87
N ILE A 236 -7.82 32.04 21.92
CA ILE A 236 -7.78 31.14 20.76
C ILE A 236 -9.15 30.46 20.60
N GLN A 237 -9.81 30.71 19.48
CA GLN A 237 -11.07 30.08 19.13
C GLN A 237 -10.81 28.70 18.49
N ARG A 238 -11.45 27.64 19.01
CA ARG A 238 -11.49 26.33 18.35
C ARG A 238 -12.04 26.50 16.93
N SER A 239 -11.48 25.80 15.96
CA SER A 239 -11.81 25.98 14.55
C SER A 239 -11.96 24.66 13.81
N GLY A 240 -12.83 24.61 12.81
CA GLY A 240 -13.03 23.46 11.94
C GLY A 240 -14.17 22.55 12.40
N TYR A 241 -14.20 21.30 11.88
CA TYR A 241 -15.24 20.32 12.19
C TYR A 241 -15.29 19.94 13.68
N THR A 242 -14.21 20.15 14.44
CA THR A 242 -14.13 19.86 15.88
C THR A 242 -15.23 20.55 16.71
N LEU A 243 -15.79 21.68 16.26
CA LEU A 243 -16.90 22.34 16.94
C LEU A 243 -18.25 21.63 16.69
N GLU A 244 -18.47 21.08 15.50
CA GLU A 244 -19.71 20.37 15.16
C GLU A 244 -19.85 19.04 15.92
N TYR A 245 -18.71 18.44 16.30
CA TYR A 245 -18.65 17.14 16.96
C TYR A 245 -18.53 17.24 18.49
N GLU A 246 -18.53 18.44 19.09
CA GLU A 246 -18.27 18.63 20.53
C GLU A 246 -19.24 17.86 21.43
N THR A 247 -20.53 17.84 21.08
CA THR A 247 -21.54 17.12 21.88
C THR A 247 -21.31 15.60 21.82
N MET A 248 -20.96 15.10 20.62
CA MET A 248 -20.63 13.70 20.38
C MET A 248 -19.41 13.28 21.19
N VAL A 249 -18.34 14.07 21.12
CA VAL A 249 -17.10 13.85 21.88
C VAL A 249 -17.37 13.91 23.38
N SER A 250 -18.18 14.85 23.87
CA SER A 250 -18.53 14.92 25.31
C SER A 250 -19.30 13.68 25.78
N SER A 251 -20.17 13.12 24.94
CA SER A 251 -20.89 11.88 25.25
C SER A 251 -19.92 10.69 25.25
N LEU A 252 -19.00 10.64 24.28
CA LEU A 252 -17.98 9.60 24.15
C LEU A 252 -17.06 9.56 25.38
N THR A 253 -16.53 10.71 25.83
CA THR A 253 -15.61 10.77 26.98
C THR A 253 -16.27 10.45 28.32
N LYS A 254 -17.59 10.59 28.42
CA LYS A 254 -18.39 10.17 29.58
C LYS A 254 -18.79 8.70 29.55
N GLY A 255 -18.37 7.95 28.52
CA GLY A 255 -18.79 6.56 28.30
C GLY A 255 -20.24 6.38 27.85
N ALA A 256 -20.93 7.47 27.47
CA ALA A 256 -22.30 7.42 26.97
C ALA A 256 -22.32 7.08 25.46
N PHE A 257 -21.84 5.88 25.13
CA PHE A 257 -21.56 5.48 23.75
C PHE A 257 -22.80 5.45 22.83
N ASP A 258 -23.95 4.98 23.31
CA ASP A 258 -25.19 5.00 22.52
C ASP A 258 -25.66 6.43 22.21
N SER A 259 -25.53 7.35 23.17
CA SER A 259 -25.84 8.77 22.98
C SER A 259 -24.88 9.43 22.00
N ALA A 260 -23.58 9.10 22.09
CA ALA A 260 -22.58 9.56 21.13
C ALA A 260 -22.90 9.05 19.72
N LEU A 261 -23.30 7.79 19.58
CA LEU A 261 -23.67 7.20 18.29
C LEU A 261 -24.90 7.88 17.67
N ALA A 262 -25.93 8.14 18.47
CA ALA A 262 -27.11 8.87 18.00
C ALA A 262 -26.75 10.29 17.49
N GLN A 263 -25.78 10.94 18.13
CA GLN A 263 -25.26 12.25 17.70
C GLN A 263 -24.45 12.14 16.41
N ALA A 264 -23.60 11.11 16.27
CA ALA A 264 -22.88 10.82 15.05
C ALA A 264 -23.83 10.52 13.87
N ASP A 265 -24.93 9.79 14.13
CA ASP A 265 -26.00 9.55 13.15
C ASP A 265 -26.65 10.86 12.68
N MET A 266 -26.98 11.77 13.59
CA MET A 266 -27.53 13.08 13.22
C MET A 266 -26.57 13.88 12.34
N LEU A 267 -25.27 13.87 12.66
CA LEU A 267 -24.22 14.53 11.87
C LEU A 267 -24.11 13.90 10.47
N TYR A 268 -24.14 12.57 10.38
CA TYR A 268 -24.17 11.87 9.10
C TYR A 268 -25.42 12.24 8.28
N GLN A 269 -26.62 12.23 8.88
CA GLN A 269 -27.85 12.61 8.16
C GLN A 269 -27.83 14.07 7.69
N LYS A 270 -27.28 14.99 8.49
CA LYS A 270 -27.06 16.39 8.09
C LYS A 270 -26.12 16.48 6.90
N SER A 271 -25.02 15.71 6.91
CA SER A 271 -24.03 15.70 5.82
C SER A 271 -24.63 15.30 4.47
N GLN A 272 -25.71 14.50 4.46
CA GLN A 272 -26.38 14.07 3.23
C GLN A 272 -27.35 15.12 2.64
N LYS A 273 -27.77 16.14 3.40
CA LYS A 273 -28.85 17.07 3.03
C LYS A 273 -28.41 18.46 2.56
N THR A 274 -27.15 18.83 2.78
CA THR A 274 -26.62 20.18 2.46
C THR A 274 -26.13 20.25 1.02
N ASP A 275 -26.19 21.38 0.32
CA ASP A 275 -25.70 21.57 -1.07
C ASP A 275 -24.16 21.39 -1.26
N GLY A 276 -23.44 20.93 -0.21
CA GLY A 276 -22.09 20.36 -0.25
C GLY A 276 -22.05 18.85 0.05
N ALA A 277 -23.16 18.13 -0.21
CA ALA A 277 -23.49 16.77 0.29
C ALA A 277 -22.45 15.66 0.08
N LYS A 278 -21.47 15.85 -0.81
CA LYS A 278 -20.39 14.88 -1.04
C LYS A 278 -19.18 15.10 -0.12
N GLN A 279 -19.02 16.30 0.42
CA GLN A 279 -17.75 16.78 1.00
C GLN A 279 -17.60 16.42 2.49
N ASN A 280 -18.69 16.39 3.28
CA ASN A 280 -18.63 16.03 4.71
C ASN A 280 -19.10 14.61 5.01
N LYS A 281 -19.61 13.88 4.00
CA LYS A 281 -20.18 12.54 4.17
C LYS A 281 -19.16 11.54 4.69
N TYR A 282 -17.97 11.48 4.09
CA TYR A 282 -16.98 10.45 4.41
C TYR A 282 -16.27 10.69 5.74
N LEU A 283 -16.09 11.96 6.13
CA LEU A 283 -15.68 12.30 7.49
C LEU A 283 -16.76 11.88 8.50
N ALA A 284 -18.04 12.18 8.23
CA ALA A 284 -19.12 11.75 9.11
C ALA A 284 -19.23 10.22 9.22
N LEU A 285 -18.98 9.47 8.14
CA LEU A 285 -18.89 8.01 8.17
C LEU A 285 -17.69 7.53 8.99
N LEU A 286 -16.51 8.13 8.80
CA LEU A 286 -15.32 7.78 9.57
C LEU A 286 -15.53 7.97 11.08
N GLU A 287 -16.08 9.11 11.49
CA GLU A 287 -16.40 9.39 12.89
C GLU A 287 -17.51 8.49 13.42
N ARG A 288 -18.60 8.31 12.67
CA ARG A 288 -19.70 7.43 13.08
C ARG A 288 -19.23 5.98 13.21
N GLY A 289 -18.38 5.50 12.31
CA GLY A 289 -17.81 4.17 12.36
C GLY A 289 -16.97 3.91 13.62
N LYS A 290 -16.14 4.89 14.02
CA LYS A 290 -15.37 4.85 15.29
C LYS A 290 -16.29 4.83 16.51
N VAL A 291 -17.30 5.70 16.55
CA VAL A 291 -18.25 5.75 17.68
C VAL A 291 -19.13 4.49 17.73
N ALA A 292 -19.52 3.94 16.57
CA ALA A 292 -20.26 2.69 16.46
C ALA A 292 -19.45 1.52 17.02
N LEU A 293 -18.12 1.50 16.81
CA LEU A 293 -17.23 0.51 17.41
C LEU A 293 -17.28 0.58 18.95
N ALA A 294 -17.13 1.79 19.51
CA ALA A 294 -17.21 2.02 20.95
C ALA A 294 -18.60 1.65 21.54
N ALA A 295 -19.67 1.90 20.78
CA ALA A 295 -21.04 1.51 21.10
C ALA A 295 -21.37 0.03 20.83
N ARG A 296 -20.38 -0.78 20.42
CA ARG A 296 -20.53 -2.21 20.08
C ARG A 296 -21.54 -2.48 18.96
N LYS A 297 -21.73 -1.52 18.05
CA LYS A 297 -22.51 -1.67 16.82
C LYS A 297 -21.58 -2.06 15.67
N PHE A 298 -21.03 -3.27 15.76
CA PHE A 298 -19.94 -3.71 14.90
C PHE A 298 -20.30 -3.74 13.41
N ASP A 299 -21.48 -4.22 13.03
CA ASP A 299 -21.90 -4.24 11.62
C ASP A 299 -21.99 -2.83 11.01
N GLN A 300 -22.51 -1.87 11.79
CA GLN A 300 -22.57 -0.47 11.37
C GLN A 300 -21.16 0.13 11.28
N SER A 301 -20.30 -0.17 12.26
CA SER A 301 -18.89 0.25 12.24
C SER A 301 -18.18 -0.25 10.98
N ILE A 302 -18.34 -1.53 10.64
CA ILE A 302 -17.74 -2.15 9.46
C ILE A 302 -18.23 -1.44 8.19
N ALA A 303 -19.54 -1.28 8.03
CA ALA A 303 -20.13 -0.65 6.86
C ALA A 303 -19.62 0.80 6.67
N ASP A 304 -19.59 1.58 7.76
CA ASP A 304 -19.18 2.98 7.73
C ASP A 304 -17.69 3.16 7.46
N LEU A 305 -16.84 2.39 8.14
CA LEU A 305 -15.39 2.46 7.98
C LEU A 305 -14.95 1.99 6.59
N GLN A 306 -15.58 0.95 6.04
CA GLN A 306 -15.31 0.52 4.67
C GLN A 306 -15.73 1.55 3.64
N GLU A 307 -16.89 2.19 3.82
CA GLU A 307 -17.36 3.23 2.90
C GLU A 307 -16.49 4.49 2.98
N ALA A 308 -16.04 4.87 4.18
CA ALA A 308 -15.05 5.93 4.35
C ALA A 308 -13.71 5.59 3.66
N GLU A 309 -13.22 4.35 3.83
CA GLU A 309 -11.97 3.88 3.21
C GLU A 309 -12.00 3.96 1.68
N LYS A 310 -13.10 3.52 1.03
CA LYS A 310 -13.25 3.57 -0.44
C LYS A 310 -13.01 4.97 -1.00
N ARG A 311 -13.47 6.02 -0.31
CA ARG A 311 -13.27 7.41 -0.75
C ARG A 311 -11.81 7.80 -0.65
N PHE A 312 -11.16 7.52 0.47
CA PHE A 312 -9.76 7.90 0.67
C PHE A 312 -8.85 7.22 -0.36
N LEU A 313 -9.13 5.95 -0.69
CA LEU A 313 -8.44 5.21 -1.75
C LEU A 313 -8.71 5.78 -3.16
N THR A 314 -9.85 6.42 -3.39
CA THR A 314 -10.13 7.08 -4.67
C THR A 314 -9.32 8.38 -4.82
N ILE A 315 -9.15 9.14 -3.74
CA ILE A 315 -8.38 10.41 -3.72
C ILE A 315 -6.90 10.16 -4.05
N GLU A 316 -6.29 9.15 -3.44
CA GLU A 316 -4.83 8.92 -3.50
C GLU A 316 -4.27 8.58 -4.90
N GLY A 317 -5.11 8.35 -5.91
CA GLY A 317 -4.67 7.90 -7.24
C GLY A 317 -5.54 8.38 -8.38
N THR A 318 -6.48 9.28 -8.09
CA THR A 318 -6.82 10.34 -9.06
C THR A 318 -5.91 11.55 -8.91
N ILE A 319 -5.20 11.70 -7.78
CA ILE A 319 -4.29 12.81 -7.52
C ILE A 319 -2.92 12.20 -7.26
N SER A 320 -1.98 12.39 -8.19
CA SER A 320 -0.56 12.17 -7.93
C SER A 320 -0.24 12.89 -6.61
N LEU A 321 0.21 12.16 -5.59
CA LEU A 321 0.61 12.68 -4.28
C LEU A 321 1.86 13.58 -4.40
N THR A 322 1.74 14.72 -5.08
CA THR A 322 2.58 15.89 -4.82
C THR A 322 2.11 16.51 -3.51
N GLU A 323 2.67 16.01 -2.42
CA GLU A 323 2.84 16.68 -1.13
C GLU A 323 1.74 17.62 -0.62
N GLY A 324 0.95 17.13 0.34
CA GLY A 324 0.70 17.81 1.62
C GLY A 324 -0.28 19.01 1.64
N PHE A 325 -1.18 18.92 2.64
CA PHE A 325 -2.03 19.99 3.17
C PHE A 325 -3.26 20.37 2.33
N GLY A 326 -4.34 19.60 2.49
CA GLY A 326 -5.68 19.94 2.02
C GLY A 326 -6.39 21.07 2.80
N SER A 327 -5.72 22.16 3.20
CA SER A 327 -6.42 23.31 3.81
C SER A 327 -5.70 24.67 3.75
N ILE A 328 -4.98 24.96 2.66
CA ILE A 328 -4.34 26.29 2.54
C ILE A 328 -4.77 26.99 1.24
N LEU A 329 -5.76 27.86 1.44
CA LEU A 329 -6.03 29.12 0.73
C LEU A 329 -6.50 29.02 -0.74
N THR A 330 -7.81 28.83 -0.96
CA THR A 330 -8.65 29.63 -1.89
C THR A 330 -10.13 29.22 -1.76
N ASP A 331 -10.99 30.18 -1.42
CA ASP A 331 -12.44 30.08 -1.10
C ASP A 331 -12.88 29.24 0.11
N ASP A 332 -13.43 29.92 1.12
CA ASP A 332 -13.96 29.37 2.39
C ASP A 332 -15.24 28.50 2.21
N THR A 333 -15.66 28.18 0.98
CA THR A 333 -16.94 27.50 0.71
C THR A 333 -16.85 26.19 -0.07
N ALA A 334 -15.66 25.65 -0.40
CA ALA A 334 -15.61 24.54 -1.39
C ALA A 334 -14.65 23.36 -1.14
N MET A 335 -13.87 23.28 -0.05
CA MET A 335 -12.90 22.18 0.12
C MET A 335 -13.39 21.07 1.08
N GLU A 336 -13.44 19.84 0.56
CA GLU A 336 -13.72 18.58 1.26
C GLU A 336 -12.57 18.22 2.23
N TYR A 337 -12.90 17.72 3.43
CA TYR A 337 -11.89 17.27 4.40
C TYR A 337 -11.17 16.03 3.86
N GLU A 338 -9.85 16.12 3.71
CA GLU A 338 -8.99 14.97 3.47
C GLU A 338 -8.47 14.44 4.81
N ALA A 339 -8.76 13.17 5.12
CA ALA A 339 -8.23 12.52 6.31
C ALA A 339 -6.70 12.51 6.30
N GLU A 340 -6.09 12.68 7.46
CA GLU A 340 -4.63 12.63 7.60
C GLU A 340 -4.12 11.19 7.40
N MET A 341 -2.86 11.01 6.98
CA MET A 341 -2.30 9.67 6.71
C MET A 341 -2.40 8.72 7.92
N HIS A 342 -2.27 9.24 9.15
CA HIS A 342 -2.42 8.45 10.37
C HIS A 342 -3.87 7.99 10.60
N GLU A 343 -4.86 8.81 10.23
CA GLU A 343 -6.28 8.44 10.31
C GLU A 343 -6.60 7.34 9.29
N LYS A 344 -6.12 7.48 8.04
CA LYS A 344 -6.29 6.48 6.97
C LYS A 344 -5.65 5.13 7.34
N LEU A 345 -4.48 5.17 7.99
CA LEU A 345 -3.77 3.99 8.47
C LEU A 345 -4.59 3.23 9.54
N MET A 346 -5.23 3.95 10.45
CA MET A 346 -5.99 3.38 11.57
C MET A 346 -7.35 2.77 11.19
N ILE A 347 -7.89 3.05 10.00
CA ILE A 347 -9.17 2.46 9.56
C ILE A 347 -9.15 0.93 9.59
N SER A 348 -8.09 0.31 9.05
CA SER A 348 -8.00 -1.15 8.98
C SER A 348 -7.82 -1.78 10.38
N PRO A 349 -6.96 -1.27 11.28
CA PRO A 349 -6.94 -1.69 12.69
C PRO A 349 -8.31 -1.64 13.39
N TYR A 350 -9.12 -0.60 13.19
CA TYR A 350 -10.48 -0.56 13.75
C TYR A 350 -11.39 -1.64 13.14
N LEU A 351 -11.29 -1.87 11.83
CA LEU A 351 -12.02 -2.95 11.17
C LEU A 351 -11.61 -4.34 11.68
N ILE A 352 -10.33 -4.58 11.98
CA ILE A 352 -9.88 -5.82 12.63
C ILE A 352 -10.65 -6.05 13.94
N ILE A 353 -10.71 -5.03 14.81
CA ILE A 353 -11.44 -5.14 16.09
C ILE A 353 -12.92 -5.42 15.84
N ALA A 354 -13.54 -4.71 14.89
CA ALA A 354 -14.95 -4.88 14.58
C ALA A 354 -15.25 -6.31 14.08
N TYR A 355 -14.45 -6.83 13.15
CA TYR A 355 -14.58 -8.18 12.62
C TYR A 355 -14.31 -9.27 13.66
N LEU A 356 -13.30 -9.10 14.51
CA LEU A 356 -13.07 -10.01 15.64
C LEU A 356 -14.28 -10.03 16.58
N SER A 357 -14.91 -8.87 16.80
CA SER A 357 -16.06 -8.74 17.70
C SER A 357 -17.35 -9.36 17.16
N THR A 358 -17.45 -9.58 15.84
CA THR A 358 -18.55 -10.34 15.22
C THR A 358 -18.23 -11.83 15.04
N GLY A 359 -17.01 -12.24 15.38
CA GLY A 359 -16.52 -13.61 15.15
C GLY A 359 -16.08 -13.88 13.70
N ASP A 360 -16.04 -12.87 12.84
CA ASP A 360 -15.56 -12.99 11.46
C ASP A 360 -14.04 -12.85 11.41
N PHE A 361 -13.36 -13.95 11.73
CA PHE A 361 -11.91 -14.01 11.70
C PHE A 361 -11.33 -13.81 10.29
N ASN A 362 -12.04 -14.23 9.24
CA ASN A 362 -11.59 -14.04 7.86
C ASN A 362 -11.61 -12.58 7.44
N GLY A 363 -12.66 -11.83 7.83
CA GLY A 363 -12.71 -10.38 7.66
C GLY A 363 -11.55 -9.69 8.36
N ALA A 364 -11.26 -10.07 9.62
CA ALA A 364 -10.14 -9.54 10.39
C ALA A 364 -8.78 -9.81 9.71
N ILE A 365 -8.60 -10.98 9.09
CA ILE A 365 -7.39 -11.33 8.32
C ILE A 365 -7.18 -10.41 7.11
N VAL A 366 -8.24 -10.09 6.38
CA VAL A 366 -8.18 -9.17 5.24
C VAL A 366 -7.69 -7.79 5.70
N GLU A 367 -8.24 -7.31 6.81
CA GLU A 367 -7.91 -5.98 7.35
C GLU A 367 -6.53 -5.93 8.00
N ARG A 368 -6.06 -7.03 8.59
CA ARG A 368 -4.65 -7.17 8.99
C ARG A 368 -3.72 -7.00 7.80
N ASN A 369 -3.99 -7.70 6.69
CA ASN A 369 -3.14 -7.61 5.50
C ASN A 369 -3.16 -6.18 4.93
N ARG A 370 -4.32 -5.52 4.90
CA ARG A 370 -4.41 -4.09 4.53
C ARG A 370 -3.59 -3.19 5.44
N THR A 371 -3.61 -3.44 6.75
CA THR A 371 -2.81 -2.69 7.72
C THR A 371 -1.31 -2.79 7.40
N ILE A 372 -0.80 -4.01 7.17
CA ILE A 372 0.60 -4.23 6.79
C ILE A 372 0.94 -3.51 5.48
N THR A 373 0.07 -3.63 4.47
CA THR A 373 0.26 -2.96 3.18
C THR A 373 0.36 -1.45 3.34
N LYS A 374 -0.57 -0.82 4.08
CA LYS A 374 -0.56 0.63 4.33
C LYS A 374 0.68 1.09 5.06
N ILE A 375 1.09 0.38 6.12
CA ILE A 375 2.29 0.75 6.88
C ILE A 375 3.52 0.68 5.96
N ASN A 376 3.68 -0.39 5.19
CA ASN A 376 4.82 -0.53 4.28
C ASN A 376 4.79 0.52 3.19
N GLN A 377 3.63 0.75 2.55
CA GLN A 377 3.50 1.75 1.50
C GLN A 377 3.82 3.16 2.02
N TYR A 378 3.16 3.58 3.10
CA TYR A 378 3.34 4.93 3.62
C TYR A 378 4.78 5.15 4.09
N ILE A 379 5.37 4.22 4.83
CA ILE A 379 6.70 4.43 5.41
C ILE A 379 7.81 4.22 4.38
N GLN A 380 7.75 3.19 3.52
CA GLN A 380 8.84 2.90 2.58
C GLN A 380 8.95 3.92 1.44
N GLU A 381 7.85 4.56 1.04
CA GLU A 381 7.87 5.61 0.01
C GLU A 381 8.72 6.82 0.44
N LYS A 382 8.65 7.21 1.72
CA LYS A 382 9.39 8.35 2.27
C LYS A 382 9.78 8.12 3.74
N PRO A 383 10.77 7.26 4.04
CA PRO A 383 11.06 6.82 5.41
C PRO A 383 11.37 7.97 6.37
N ASP A 384 12.13 8.98 5.95
CA ASP A 384 12.52 10.10 6.82
C ASP A 384 11.36 11.07 7.13
N GLU A 385 10.40 11.20 6.20
CA GLU A 385 9.23 12.07 6.34
C GLU A 385 8.06 11.35 7.03
N ARG A 386 7.93 10.04 6.81
CA ARG A 386 6.73 9.26 7.16
C ARG A 386 6.96 8.22 8.24
N ALA A 387 8.16 8.15 8.84
CA ALA A 387 8.43 7.29 10.00
C ALA A 387 7.43 7.49 11.16
N TYR A 388 6.85 8.69 11.33
CA TYR A 388 5.84 8.95 12.35
C TYR A 388 4.52 8.17 12.17
N LEU A 389 4.30 7.57 10.99
CA LEU A 389 3.16 6.72 10.71
C LEU A 389 3.35 5.28 11.22
N GLU A 390 4.55 4.94 11.71
CA GLU A 390 4.76 3.68 12.41
C GLU A 390 3.87 3.65 13.65
N ASN A 391 3.05 2.60 13.76
CA ASN A 391 1.98 2.53 14.74
C ASN A 391 2.12 1.24 15.57
N PRO A 392 2.65 1.33 16.81
CA PRO A 392 2.84 0.18 17.68
C PRO A 392 1.56 -0.61 17.96
N PHE A 393 0.42 0.07 18.07
CA PHE A 393 -0.87 -0.60 18.25
C PHE A 393 -1.25 -1.45 17.04
N ALA A 394 -1.15 -0.91 15.83
CA ALA A 394 -1.45 -1.63 14.59
C ALA A 394 -0.51 -2.83 14.37
N ARG A 395 0.79 -2.66 14.68
CA ARG A 395 1.80 -3.73 14.65
C ARG A 395 1.49 -4.82 15.67
N TYR A 396 1.17 -4.46 16.90
CA TYR A 396 0.88 -5.41 17.97
C TYR A 396 -0.40 -6.19 17.69
N LEU A 397 -1.46 -5.51 17.23
CA LEU A 397 -2.70 -6.17 16.81
C LEU A 397 -2.47 -7.15 15.66
N THR A 398 -1.61 -6.80 14.70
CA THR A 398 -1.18 -7.69 13.61
C THR A 398 -0.44 -8.92 14.15
N ALA A 399 0.47 -8.74 15.11
CA ALA A 399 1.21 -9.83 15.73
C ALA A 399 0.29 -10.81 16.48
N ILE A 400 -0.67 -10.29 17.26
CA ILE A 400 -1.69 -11.11 17.94
C ILE A 400 -2.50 -11.92 16.93
N MET A 401 -2.92 -11.30 15.82
CA MET A 401 -3.65 -12.00 14.76
C MET A 401 -2.84 -13.15 14.16
N TYR A 402 -1.52 -12.99 14.01
CA TYR A 402 -0.64 -14.09 13.58
C TYR A 402 -0.51 -15.19 14.64
N GLU A 403 -0.42 -14.84 15.92
CA GLU A 403 -0.47 -15.84 17.01
C GLU A 403 -1.79 -16.63 17.02
N MET A 404 -2.92 -15.97 16.78
CA MET A 404 -4.23 -16.62 16.68
C MET A 404 -4.29 -17.60 15.51
N GLU A 405 -3.52 -17.36 14.45
CA GLU A 405 -3.34 -18.26 13.29
C GLU A 405 -2.29 -19.36 13.50
N ASP A 406 -1.62 -19.41 14.66
CA ASP A 406 -0.44 -20.27 14.91
C ASP A 406 0.75 -19.98 13.97
N LYS A 407 0.83 -18.75 13.44
CA LYS A 407 1.92 -18.27 12.58
C LYS A 407 2.98 -17.53 13.38
N LYS A 408 3.77 -18.30 14.12
CA LYS A 408 4.78 -17.77 15.05
C LYS A 408 5.86 -16.92 14.37
N ASP A 409 6.36 -17.36 13.22
CA ASP A 409 7.42 -16.64 12.51
C ASP A 409 6.94 -15.25 12.04
N ASP A 410 5.70 -15.16 11.55
CA ASP A 410 5.10 -13.90 11.13
C ASP A 410 4.82 -12.97 12.32
N ALA A 411 4.35 -13.52 13.45
CA ALA A 411 4.21 -12.77 14.70
C ALA A 411 5.56 -12.22 15.17
N ASN A 412 6.60 -13.05 15.16
CA ASN A 412 7.97 -12.67 15.55
C ASN A 412 8.54 -11.54 14.68
N ILE A 413 8.21 -11.49 13.38
CA ILE A 413 8.58 -10.37 12.51
C ILE A 413 8.01 -9.05 13.04
N GLU A 414 6.73 -9.02 13.41
CA GLU A 414 6.10 -7.81 13.92
C GLU A 414 6.60 -7.43 15.33
N TYR A 415 6.81 -8.41 16.23
CA TYR A 415 7.43 -8.16 17.54
C TYR A 415 8.85 -7.62 17.43
N LYS A 416 9.63 -8.09 16.46
CA LYS A 416 10.97 -7.58 16.19
C LYS A 416 10.95 -6.12 15.74
N LYS A 417 9.97 -5.72 14.91
CA LYS A 417 9.77 -4.31 14.52
C LYS A 417 9.42 -3.43 15.71
N LEU A 418 8.68 -3.98 16.69
CA LEU A 418 8.38 -3.31 17.96
C LEU A 418 9.55 -3.30 18.95
N LYS A 419 10.62 -4.07 18.69
CA LYS A 419 11.74 -4.33 19.60
C LYS A 419 11.30 -5.00 20.90
N TRP A 420 10.37 -5.94 20.80
CA TRP A 420 9.77 -6.64 21.93
C TRP A 420 10.31 -8.07 22.05
N ASP A 421 11.61 -8.18 22.36
CA ASP A 421 12.31 -9.47 22.44
C ASP A 421 11.67 -10.43 23.45
N GLN A 422 11.06 -9.91 24.54
CA GLN A 422 10.34 -10.74 25.51
C GLN A 422 9.16 -11.50 24.90
N GLU A 423 8.44 -10.92 23.92
CA GLU A 423 7.31 -11.59 23.28
C GLU A 423 7.77 -12.68 22.31
N ILE A 424 8.90 -12.46 21.62
CA ILE A 424 9.53 -13.46 20.76
C ILE A 424 9.89 -14.70 21.59
N VAL A 425 10.55 -14.49 22.74
CA VAL A 425 10.89 -15.59 23.68
C VAL A 425 9.63 -16.30 24.21
N ARG A 426 8.57 -15.54 24.53
CA ARG A 426 7.29 -16.13 24.97
C ARG A 426 6.69 -17.06 23.91
N ILE A 427 6.65 -16.62 22.65
CA ILE A 427 6.01 -17.38 21.56
C ILE A 427 6.83 -18.61 21.18
N ASP A 428 8.16 -18.47 21.14
CA ASP A 428 9.08 -19.57 20.81
C ASP A 428 9.03 -20.68 21.87
N SER A 429 8.88 -20.31 23.15
CA SER A 429 8.77 -21.27 24.26
C SER A 429 7.39 -21.93 24.39
N LYS A 430 6.35 -21.34 23.79
CA LYS A 430 4.97 -21.83 23.89
C LYS A 430 4.74 -23.11 23.10
N LYS A 431 4.06 -24.09 23.69
CA LYS A 431 3.63 -25.33 23.01
C LYS A 431 2.12 -25.29 22.76
N GLY A 432 1.71 -25.49 21.51
CA GLY A 432 0.29 -25.48 21.11
C GLY A 432 -0.28 -24.06 20.92
N LYS A 433 -1.59 -24.00 20.70
CA LYS A 433 -2.32 -22.75 20.40
C LYS A 433 -2.29 -21.78 21.59
N THR A 434 -2.32 -20.48 21.29
CA THR A 434 -2.41 -19.45 22.32
C THR A 434 -3.78 -19.44 23.01
N THR A 435 -3.77 -19.33 24.34
CA THR A 435 -4.97 -19.11 25.18
C THR A 435 -4.85 -17.80 25.96
N ASP A 436 -3.96 -16.91 25.52
CA ASP A 436 -3.64 -15.70 26.26
C ASP A 436 -4.80 -14.69 26.12
N LEU A 437 -5.11 -14.02 27.22
CA LEU A 437 -6.02 -12.88 27.20
C LEU A 437 -5.20 -11.61 26.99
N VAL A 438 -5.49 -10.87 25.93
CA VAL A 438 -4.91 -9.55 25.68
C VAL A 438 -5.94 -8.48 25.97
N ILE A 439 -5.56 -7.50 26.80
CA ILE A 439 -6.40 -6.35 27.15
C ILE A 439 -5.76 -5.11 26.52
N LEU A 440 -6.49 -4.51 25.58
CA LEU A 440 -6.13 -3.25 24.93
C LEU A 440 -7.07 -2.16 25.45
N VAL A 441 -6.50 -1.04 25.88
CA VAL A 441 -7.25 0.08 26.44
C VAL A 441 -6.92 1.33 25.63
N ASP A 442 -7.94 1.88 24.98
CA ASP A 442 -7.85 3.14 24.24
C ASP A 442 -8.48 4.26 25.09
N VAL A 443 -7.72 5.32 25.34
CA VAL A 443 -8.08 6.41 26.25
C VAL A 443 -7.53 7.74 25.74
N GLY A 444 -8.20 8.82 26.12
CA GLY A 444 -7.83 10.18 25.72
C GLY A 444 -8.49 10.60 24.42
N LEU A 445 -8.00 11.70 23.85
CA LEU A 445 -8.47 12.27 22.60
C LEU A 445 -7.28 12.63 21.71
N ALA A 446 -7.51 12.67 20.40
CA ALA A 446 -6.54 13.23 19.48
C ALA A 446 -6.39 14.76 19.71
N PRO A 447 -5.19 15.31 19.47
CA PRO A 447 -4.94 16.74 19.71
C PRO A 447 -5.88 17.65 18.92
N GLN A 448 -6.30 18.74 19.56
CA GLN A 448 -7.29 19.68 19.02
C GLN A 448 -6.66 20.65 18.03
N LYS A 449 -7.26 20.79 16.85
CA LYS A 449 -6.90 21.83 15.89
C LYS A 449 -7.51 23.17 16.32
N THR A 450 -6.69 24.21 16.35
CA THR A 450 -7.06 25.58 16.68
C THR A 450 -6.56 26.53 15.60
N GLN A 451 -7.27 27.62 15.34
CA GLN A 451 -6.85 28.60 14.34
C GLN A 451 -5.94 29.63 14.99
N VAL A 452 -4.75 29.81 14.40
CA VAL A 452 -3.80 30.84 14.82
C VAL A 452 -3.47 31.75 13.65
N LYS A 453 -3.22 33.04 13.94
CA LYS A 453 -2.85 34.05 12.95
C LYS A 453 -1.33 34.25 13.00
N TRP A 454 -0.71 34.25 11.83
CA TRP A 454 0.70 34.55 11.61
C TRP A 454 0.85 35.87 10.86
N GLY A 455 1.86 36.66 11.24
CA GLY A 455 2.08 38.02 10.73
C GLY A 455 1.27 39.07 11.50
N PRO A 456 1.18 40.31 10.99
CA PRO A 456 1.66 40.77 9.69
C PRO A 456 3.20 40.79 9.53
N MET A 457 3.71 40.35 8.38
CA MET A 457 5.13 40.43 8.01
C MET A 457 5.31 41.14 6.66
N PRO A 458 6.17 42.17 6.54
CA PRO A 458 6.47 42.81 5.26
C PRO A 458 7.32 41.89 4.37
N ILE A 459 6.87 41.66 3.14
CA ILE A 459 7.58 40.89 2.11
C ILE A 459 7.96 41.85 0.96
N PRO A 460 9.26 42.02 0.65
CA PRO A 460 9.71 42.87 -0.45
C PRO A 460 9.03 42.52 -1.78
N GLY A 461 8.50 43.53 -2.49
CA GLY A 461 7.82 43.35 -3.77
C GLY A 461 6.39 42.78 -3.71
N VAL A 462 5.89 42.42 -2.51
CA VAL A 462 4.55 41.84 -2.30
C VAL A 462 3.69 42.70 -1.38
N GLY A 463 4.29 43.30 -0.34
CA GLY A 463 3.56 44.08 0.68
C GLY A 463 3.50 43.35 2.02
N VAL A 464 2.57 43.74 2.90
CA VAL A 464 2.39 43.12 4.22
C VAL A 464 1.51 41.89 4.11
N VAL A 465 2.02 40.75 4.57
CA VAL A 465 1.34 39.46 4.48
C VAL A 465 1.08 38.91 5.88
N GLY A 466 -0.15 38.43 6.10
CA GLY A 466 -0.53 37.66 7.28
C GLY A 466 -1.52 36.59 6.86
N PHE A 467 -1.53 35.46 7.56
CA PHE A 467 -2.38 34.32 7.25
C PHE A 467 -2.82 33.59 8.51
N ALA A 468 -3.94 32.88 8.43
CA ALA A 468 -4.34 31.95 9.46
C ALA A 468 -3.95 30.52 9.07
N TYR A 469 -3.59 29.70 10.05
CA TYR A 469 -3.31 28.28 9.86
C TYR A 469 -3.73 27.49 11.11
N ALA A 470 -3.85 26.17 10.97
CA ALA A 470 -4.23 25.28 12.05
C ALA A 470 -3.01 24.93 12.92
N GLU A 471 -3.16 25.07 14.24
CA GLU A 471 -2.21 24.65 15.26
C GLU A 471 -2.81 23.54 16.12
N TYR A 472 -1.99 22.53 16.44
CA TYR A 472 -2.39 21.43 17.30
C TYR A 472 -2.16 21.80 18.77
N ALA A 473 -3.22 21.74 19.56
CA ALA A 473 -3.19 21.85 21.00
C ALA A 473 -3.32 20.45 21.63
N PRO A 474 -2.52 20.12 22.65
CA PRO A 474 -2.66 18.86 23.36
C PRO A 474 -4.01 18.76 24.08
N THR A 475 -4.47 17.53 24.21
CA THR A 475 -5.65 17.07 24.96
C THR A 475 -5.23 15.95 25.91
N PRO A 476 -4.47 16.26 26.98
CA PRO A 476 -3.92 15.25 27.87
C PRO A 476 -5.03 14.36 28.45
N SER A 477 -4.79 13.05 28.43
CA SER A 477 -5.70 12.09 29.07
C SER A 477 -5.73 12.31 30.59
N GLU A 478 -6.93 12.30 31.17
CA GLU A 478 -7.10 12.25 32.63
C GLU A 478 -6.76 10.85 33.19
N VAL A 479 -6.70 9.84 32.32
CA VAL A 479 -6.35 8.46 32.67
C VAL A 479 -4.84 8.27 32.54
N ALA A 480 -4.16 8.13 33.69
CA ALA A 480 -2.71 7.89 33.74
C ALA A 480 -2.34 6.39 33.80
N THR A 481 -3.19 5.57 34.40
CA THR A 481 -2.94 4.12 34.58
C THR A 481 -4.25 3.35 34.52
N CYS A 482 -4.19 2.11 34.02
CA CYS A 482 -5.33 1.18 34.00
C CYS A 482 -4.94 -0.09 34.76
N ASN A 483 -5.41 -0.22 36.00
CA ASN A 483 -5.20 -1.42 36.81
C ASN A 483 -6.22 -2.49 36.44
N ILE A 484 -5.77 -3.74 36.37
CA ILE A 484 -6.58 -4.89 35.94
C ILE A 484 -6.79 -5.78 37.16
N TYR A 485 -8.04 -6.10 37.42
CA TYR A 485 -8.46 -6.96 38.53
C TYR A 485 -9.18 -8.20 38.00
N LEU A 486 -8.90 -9.35 38.59
CA LEU A 486 -9.62 -10.61 38.39
C LEU A 486 -10.12 -11.07 39.76
N ASP A 487 -11.44 -11.23 39.91
CA ASP A 487 -12.07 -11.60 41.19
C ASP A 487 -11.64 -10.69 42.36
N GLU A 488 -11.61 -9.37 42.12
CA GLU A 488 -11.16 -8.30 43.04
C GLU A 488 -9.64 -8.31 43.36
N GLU A 489 -8.87 -9.27 42.87
CA GLU A 489 -7.41 -9.31 43.01
C GLU A 489 -6.73 -8.56 41.86
N SER A 490 -5.81 -7.65 42.18
CA SER A 490 -5.03 -6.92 41.19
C SER A 490 -4.02 -7.86 40.51
N ILE A 491 -4.21 -8.14 39.23
CA ILE A 491 -3.31 -8.99 38.42
C ILE A 491 -2.25 -8.21 37.65
N GLY A 492 -2.33 -6.87 37.67
CA GLY A 492 -1.34 -5.98 37.07
C GLY A 492 -1.95 -4.70 36.53
N SER A 493 -1.18 -3.99 35.70
CA SER A 493 -1.61 -2.76 35.05
C SER A 493 -1.27 -2.78 33.57
N ALA A 494 -2.13 -2.16 32.74
CA ALA A 494 -1.82 -1.92 31.34
C ALA A 494 -0.58 -1.02 31.22
N LYS A 495 0.21 -1.23 30.16
CA LYS A 495 1.38 -0.41 29.82
C LYS A 495 1.04 0.49 28.63
N LEU A 496 1.63 1.68 28.58
CA LEU A 496 1.50 2.57 27.43
C LEU A 496 2.09 1.89 26.19
N LEU A 497 1.23 1.59 25.22
CA LEU A 497 1.61 0.97 23.96
C LEU A 497 1.95 2.01 22.89
N TYR A 498 1.13 3.05 22.78
CA TYR A 498 1.28 4.09 21.78
C TYR A 498 0.71 5.41 22.29
N ASP A 499 1.46 6.50 22.07
CA ASP A 499 1.05 7.87 22.37
C ASP A 499 0.85 8.62 21.04
N LEU A 500 -0.39 8.58 20.55
CA LEU A 500 -0.77 9.23 19.28
C LEU A 500 -0.63 10.75 19.37
N GLU A 501 -1.02 11.35 20.50
CA GLU A 501 -0.96 12.79 20.70
C GLU A 501 0.46 13.31 20.57
N ASN A 502 1.40 12.75 21.33
CA ASN A 502 2.79 13.17 21.29
C ASN A 502 3.39 12.93 19.89
N THR A 503 3.03 11.83 19.23
CA THR A 503 3.50 11.52 17.87
C THR A 503 3.04 12.58 16.86
N VAL A 504 1.75 12.91 16.86
CA VAL A 504 1.16 13.89 15.93
C VAL A 504 1.68 15.30 16.21
N ILE A 505 1.76 15.71 17.49
CA ILE A 505 2.26 17.03 17.89
C ILE A 505 3.74 17.18 17.51
N THR A 506 4.57 16.19 17.81
CA THR A 506 6.01 16.21 17.47
C THR A 506 6.19 16.34 15.97
N GLN A 507 5.46 15.55 15.17
CA GLN A 507 5.54 15.63 13.72
C GLN A 507 5.03 16.97 13.18
N TYR A 508 3.95 17.51 13.75
CA TYR A 508 3.45 18.83 13.40
C TYR A 508 4.50 19.92 13.64
N HIS A 509 5.14 19.96 14.81
CA HIS A 509 6.20 20.92 15.11
C HIS A 509 7.40 20.80 14.17
N LYS A 510 7.81 19.56 13.85
CA LYS A 510 8.86 19.30 12.84
C LYS A 510 8.50 19.88 11.47
N ASN A 511 7.24 19.75 11.06
CA ASN A 511 6.76 20.19 9.75
C ASN A 511 6.35 21.67 9.69
N LYS A 512 6.08 22.31 10.84
CA LYS A 512 5.53 23.67 10.95
C LYS A 512 6.35 24.73 10.18
N PRO A 513 7.69 24.77 10.22
CA PRO A 513 8.47 25.75 9.46
C PRO A 513 8.31 25.58 7.95
N ALA A 514 8.39 24.35 7.45
CA ALA A 514 8.21 24.04 6.03
C ALA A 514 6.79 24.36 5.56
N LEU A 515 5.79 24.09 6.42
CA LEU A 515 4.39 24.46 6.18
C LEU A 515 4.26 25.98 6.00
N GLN A 516 4.75 26.77 6.97
CA GLN A 516 4.68 28.23 6.92
C GLN A 516 5.39 28.78 5.68
N ALA A 517 6.59 28.27 5.35
CA ALA A 517 7.31 28.67 4.15
C ALA A 517 6.53 28.40 2.86
N LYS A 518 5.86 27.24 2.76
CA LYS A 518 4.97 26.91 1.62
C LYS A 518 3.78 27.88 1.53
N ILE A 519 3.14 28.24 2.65
CA ILE A 519 2.04 29.23 2.66
C ILE A 519 2.53 30.58 2.15
N VAL A 520 3.67 31.07 2.67
CA VAL A 520 4.29 32.34 2.25
C VAL A 520 4.62 32.34 0.76
N ALA A 521 5.25 31.27 0.26
CA ALA A 521 5.58 31.13 -1.16
C ALA A 521 4.34 31.20 -2.06
N ARG A 522 3.24 30.52 -1.69
CA ARG A 522 1.97 30.57 -2.44
C ARG A 522 1.36 31.97 -2.45
N MET A 523 1.34 32.66 -1.31
CA MET A 523 0.81 34.03 -1.24
C MET A 523 1.62 35.00 -2.09
N THR A 524 2.96 34.89 -2.05
CA THR A 524 3.86 35.67 -2.91
C THR A 524 3.59 35.41 -4.39
N ALA A 525 3.50 34.15 -4.81
CA ALA A 525 3.18 33.79 -6.20
C ALA A 525 1.80 34.32 -6.64
N LYS A 526 0.78 34.24 -5.77
CA LYS A 526 -0.54 34.80 -6.07
C LYS A 526 -0.50 36.31 -6.23
N ALA A 527 0.21 37.02 -5.35
CA ALA A 527 0.33 38.47 -5.40
C ALA A 527 1.09 38.94 -6.65
N THR A 528 2.20 38.28 -7.03
CA THR A 528 2.94 38.61 -8.26
C THR A 528 2.11 38.37 -9.51
N THR A 529 1.34 37.27 -9.55
CA THR A 529 0.42 36.97 -10.67
C THR A 529 -0.70 38.01 -10.79
N GLN A 530 -1.30 38.40 -9.65
CA GLN A 530 -2.33 39.45 -9.63
C GLN A 530 -1.77 40.83 -10.02
N PHE A 531 -0.52 41.13 -9.63
CA PHE A 531 0.16 42.35 -10.03
C PHE A 531 0.45 42.35 -11.54
N ALA A 532 1.00 41.26 -12.09
CA ALA A 532 1.24 41.11 -13.52
C ALA A 532 -0.05 41.21 -14.34
N ALA A 533 -1.15 40.58 -13.90
CA ALA A 533 -2.45 40.69 -14.54
C ALA A 533 -3.00 42.13 -14.52
N LYS A 534 -2.83 42.86 -13.41
CA LYS A 534 -3.23 44.28 -13.33
C LYS A 534 -2.38 45.20 -14.20
N MET A 535 -1.09 44.88 -14.42
CA MET A 535 -0.22 45.63 -15.32
C MET A 535 -0.60 45.38 -16.78
N ALA A 536 -0.81 44.11 -17.16
CA ALA A 536 -1.27 43.75 -18.50
C ALA A 536 -2.66 44.35 -18.84
N ALA A 537 -3.57 44.41 -17.87
CA ALA A 537 -4.87 45.04 -18.03
C ALA A 537 -4.84 46.59 -18.09
N LYS A 538 -3.70 47.22 -17.80
CA LYS A 538 -3.47 48.67 -17.98
C LYS A 538 -2.79 49.02 -19.30
N GLU A 539 -2.29 48.02 -20.03
CA GLU A 539 -1.63 48.18 -21.34
C GLU A 539 -2.57 47.89 -22.54
N VAL A 540 -3.85 47.60 -22.27
CA VAL A 540 -4.96 47.53 -23.24
C VAL A 540 -5.88 48.73 -22.99
#